data_AF-A0A8J6S6H1-F1
#
_entry.id   AF-A0A8J6S6H1-F1
#
_cell.length_a   1.000
_cell.length_b   1.000
_cell.length_c   1.000
_cell.angle_alpha   90.00
_cell.angle_beta   90.00
_cell.angle_gamma   90.00
#
_symmetry.space_group_name_H-M   'P 1'
#
loop_
_entity.id
_entity.type
_entity.pdbx_description
1 polymer ?
#
loop_
_entity_poly.entity_id
_entity_poly.type
_entity_poly.pdbx_seq_one_letter_code
_entity_poly.pdbx_strand_id
1 'polypeptide(L)'
;MNLADCYRLLGLGSGASFAEIKASYRRLARKYHPDANPGNRQAQDKFIELTEAYKFLLGVVQTSETQEEESSQQETVGETPPQPTVTKITRKETQLPKTPQLSQIDQQLKWSSYQQLQQLLKYRRFARAIALIEGLAQRLPQDPEVRQWQAIAYQQWGRQLIAEKQLDKARIYLKKALKTDPHNRSLWAEVERDFRRLEQLF
;
A
#
# COMPACT_ATOMS: atom_id res chain seq x y z
N MET A 1 21.90 -15.39 -2.67
CA MET A 1 21.09 -16.41 -1.98
C MET A 1 20.84 -17.57 -2.92
N ASN A 2 21.01 -18.80 -2.46
CA ASN A 2 20.75 -19.98 -3.26
C ASN A 2 19.27 -20.40 -3.13
N LEU A 3 18.67 -20.96 -4.18
CA LEU A 3 17.25 -21.30 -4.20
C LEU A 3 16.89 -22.33 -3.12
N ALA A 4 17.76 -23.34 -2.94
CA ALA A 4 17.62 -24.35 -1.90
C ALA A 4 17.66 -23.75 -0.48
N ASP A 5 18.47 -22.71 -0.26
CA ASP A 5 18.57 -22.04 1.04
C ASP A 5 17.31 -21.24 1.36
N CYS A 6 16.64 -20.66 0.35
CA CYS A 6 15.37 -19.94 0.52
C CYS A 6 14.24 -20.88 0.98
N TYR A 7 14.15 -22.08 0.40
CA TYR A 7 13.22 -23.11 0.85
C TYR A 7 13.52 -23.56 2.27
N ARG A 8 14.80 -23.79 2.60
CA ARG A 8 15.23 -24.19 3.95
C ARG A 8 14.95 -23.12 5.01
N LEU A 9 15.15 -21.84 4.69
CA LEU A 9 14.82 -20.70 5.56
C LEU A 9 13.32 -20.68 5.91
N LEU A 10 12.47 -21.00 4.94
CA LEU A 10 11.02 -21.11 5.12
C LEU A 10 10.58 -22.47 5.71
N GLY A 11 11.52 -23.38 6.00
CA GLY A 11 11.23 -24.71 6.53
C GLY A 11 10.48 -25.62 5.55
N LEU A 12 10.74 -25.44 4.25
CA LEU A 12 10.12 -26.18 3.15
C LEU A 12 11.15 -27.04 2.42
N GLY A 13 10.67 -28.11 1.79
CA GLY A 13 11.46 -28.91 0.86
C GLY A 13 11.73 -28.14 -0.43
N SER A 14 12.83 -28.48 -1.11
CA SER A 14 13.11 -28.00 -2.47
C SER A 14 11.99 -28.41 -3.41
N GLY A 15 11.34 -27.45 -4.07
CA GLY A 15 10.20 -27.69 -4.96
C GLY A 15 8.83 -27.56 -4.30
N ALA A 16 8.75 -26.97 -3.11
CA ALA A 16 7.47 -26.64 -2.48
C ALA A 16 6.63 -25.70 -3.37
N SER A 17 5.32 -25.95 -3.43
CA SER A 17 4.37 -25.17 -4.20
C SER A 17 4.21 -23.74 -3.67
N PHE A 18 3.72 -22.84 -4.51
CA PHE A 18 3.44 -21.45 -4.11
C PHE A 18 2.51 -21.37 -2.88
N ALA A 19 1.53 -22.26 -2.80
CA ALA A 19 0.61 -22.35 -1.68
C ALA A 19 1.34 -22.67 -0.36
N GLU A 20 2.28 -23.62 -0.39
CA GLU A 20 3.09 -24.03 0.75
C GLU A 20 4.08 -22.94 1.18
N ILE A 21 4.71 -22.28 0.21
CA ILE A 21 5.59 -21.11 0.43
C ILE A 21 4.83 -20.02 1.18
N LYS A 22 3.63 -19.66 0.71
CA LYS A 22 2.79 -18.62 1.32
C LYS A 22 2.29 -19.03 2.71
N ALA A 23 1.93 -20.30 2.89
CA ALA A 23 1.47 -20.82 4.18
C ALA A 23 2.59 -20.80 5.22
N SER A 24 3.79 -21.25 4.87
CA SER A 24 4.93 -21.27 5.80
C SER A 24 5.41 -19.86 6.13
N TYR A 25 5.50 -18.98 5.12
CA TYR A 25 5.84 -17.57 5.35
C TYR A 25 4.88 -16.90 6.34
N ARG A 26 3.56 -17.06 6.18
CA ARG A 26 2.58 -16.48 7.11
C ARG A 26 2.75 -16.97 8.55
N ARG A 27 3.09 -18.26 8.74
CA ARG A 27 3.35 -18.85 10.05
C ARG A 27 4.60 -18.27 10.70
N LEU A 28 5.70 -18.17 9.94
CA LEU A 28 6.98 -17.68 10.43
C LEU A 28 6.98 -16.15 10.63
N ALA A 29 6.32 -15.41 9.74
CA ALA A 29 6.16 -13.96 9.85
C ALA A 29 5.42 -13.55 11.12
N ARG A 30 4.38 -14.29 11.53
CA ARG A 30 3.69 -14.06 12.81
C ARG A 30 4.59 -14.37 14.00
N LYS A 31 5.41 -15.41 13.91
CA LYS A 31 6.32 -15.82 14.99
C LYS A 31 7.43 -14.80 15.25
N TYR A 32 7.96 -14.19 14.18
CA TYR A 32 9.06 -13.23 14.25
C TYR A 32 8.61 -11.78 14.02
N HIS A 33 7.31 -11.50 14.09
CA HIS A 33 6.79 -10.16 13.85
C HIS A 33 7.35 -9.16 14.89
N PRO A 34 7.78 -7.95 14.49
CA PRO A 34 8.30 -6.95 15.43
C PRO A 34 7.27 -6.50 16.48
N ASP A 35 5.98 -6.55 16.14
CA ASP A 35 4.87 -6.27 17.07
C ASP A 35 4.75 -7.34 18.18
N ALA A 36 5.03 -8.61 17.85
CA ALA A 36 5.00 -9.71 18.82
C ALA A 36 6.34 -9.85 19.58
N ASN A 37 7.43 -9.29 19.05
CA ASN A 37 8.78 -9.39 19.62
C ASN A 37 9.48 -8.02 19.66
N PRO A 38 8.95 -7.05 20.42
CA PRO A 38 9.54 -5.72 20.49
C PRO A 38 10.97 -5.76 21.07
N GLY A 39 11.92 -5.10 20.39
CA GLY A 39 13.31 -4.96 20.85
C GLY A 39 14.21 -6.18 20.63
N ASN A 40 13.71 -7.28 20.06
CA ASN A 40 14.52 -8.46 19.78
C ASN A 40 15.19 -8.37 18.40
N ARG A 41 16.47 -7.97 18.37
CA ARG A 41 17.28 -7.90 17.14
C ARG A 41 17.33 -9.22 16.37
N GLN A 42 17.43 -10.36 17.05
CA GLN A 42 17.48 -11.66 16.38
C GLN A 42 16.15 -12.03 15.69
N ALA A 43 15.01 -11.63 16.25
CA ALA A 43 13.71 -11.83 15.61
C ALA A 43 13.56 -10.92 14.37
N GLN A 44 14.06 -9.69 14.45
CA GLN A 44 14.08 -8.75 13.34
C GLN A 44 14.96 -9.26 12.19
N ASP A 45 16.18 -9.72 12.47
CA ASP A 45 17.10 -10.24 11.45
C ASP A 45 16.48 -11.46 10.74
N LYS A 46 15.89 -12.40 11.50
CA LYS A 46 15.15 -13.54 10.93
C LYS A 46 13.94 -13.12 10.10
N PHE A 47 13.21 -12.09 10.51
CA PHE A 47 12.07 -11.60 9.76
C PHE A 47 12.47 -11.00 8.41
N ILE A 48 13.61 -10.29 8.38
CA ILE A 48 14.19 -9.74 7.14
C ILE A 48 14.59 -10.88 6.21
N GLU A 49 15.35 -11.88 6.70
CA GLU A 49 15.77 -13.05 5.92
C GLU A 49 14.59 -13.83 5.34
N LEU A 50 13.55 -14.08 6.14
CA LEU A 50 12.33 -14.77 5.71
C LEU A 50 11.58 -14.00 4.61
N THR A 51 11.55 -12.69 4.70
CA THR A 51 10.88 -11.82 3.72
C THR A 51 11.66 -11.76 2.41
N GLU A 52 12.98 -11.75 2.47
CA GLU A 52 13.86 -11.82 1.30
C GLU A 52 13.73 -13.17 0.58
N ALA A 53 13.78 -14.28 1.33
CA ALA A 53 13.58 -15.63 0.80
C ALA A 53 12.21 -15.79 0.13
N TYR A 54 11.14 -15.30 0.75
CA TYR A 54 9.79 -15.35 0.18
C TYR A 54 9.69 -14.57 -1.15
N LYS A 55 10.26 -13.37 -1.21
CA LYS A 55 10.29 -12.55 -2.43
C LYS A 55 11.06 -13.23 -3.57
N PHE A 56 12.20 -13.84 -3.25
CA PHE A 56 13.01 -14.56 -4.23
C PHE A 56 12.25 -15.77 -4.79
N LEU A 57 11.62 -16.58 -3.94
CA LEU A 57 10.82 -17.72 -4.36
C LEU A 57 9.61 -17.30 -5.20
N LEU A 58 8.98 -16.16 -4.89
CA LEU A 58 7.87 -15.63 -5.69
C LEU A 58 8.26 -15.39 -7.15
N GLY A 59 9.46 -14.85 -7.38
CA GLY A 59 9.96 -14.56 -8.72
C GLY A 59 10.36 -15.81 -9.50
N VAL A 60 10.87 -16.84 -8.81
CA VAL A 60 11.35 -18.08 -9.46
C VAL A 60 10.21 -19.07 -9.71
N VAL A 61 9.25 -19.21 -8.79
CA VAL A 61 8.15 -20.17 -8.93
C VAL A 61 7.11 -19.69 -9.95
N GLN A 62 6.91 -18.37 -10.11
CA GLN A 62 6.04 -17.84 -11.17
C GLN A 62 6.58 -18.09 -12.57
N THR A 63 7.91 -18.14 -12.74
CA THR A 63 8.50 -18.45 -14.05
C THR A 63 8.33 -19.91 -14.47
N SER A 64 8.05 -20.83 -13.54
CA SER A 64 7.81 -22.24 -13.84
C SER A 64 6.36 -22.58 -14.24
N GLU A 65 5.38 -21.72 -13.97
CA GLU A 65 3.97 -21.92 -14.38
C GLU A 65 3.64 -21.23 -15.72
N THR A 66 4.56 -20.43 -16.29
CA THR A 66 4.29 -19.62 -17.50
C THR A 66 4.84 -20.26 -18.80
N GLN A 67 5.14 -21.56 -18.84
CA GLN A 67 5.69 -22.21 -20.05
C GLN A 67 4.78 -23.28 -20.70
N GLU A 68 3.47 -23.33 -20.40
CA GLU A 68 2.57 -24.28 -21.09
C GLU A 68 1.34 -23.66 -21.78
N GLU A 69 1.13 -22.34 -21.72
CA GLU A 69 -0.07 -21.71 -22.33
C GLU A 69 0.27 -20.54 -23.27
N GLU A 70 1.10 -20.80 -24.28
CA GLU A 70 1.14 -19.98 -25.50
C GLU A 70 0.84 -20.85 -26.73
N SER A 71 -0.41 -21.30 -26.87
CA SER A 71 -0.97 -21.60 -28.20
C SER A 71 -2.49 -21.73 -28.16
N SER A 72 -3.21 -20.60 -28.28
CA SER A 72 -4.29 -20.44 -29.27
C SER A 72 -5.21 -19.27 -28.95
N GLN A 73 -5.11 -18.28 -29.84
CA GLN A 73 -6.20 -17.53 -30.45
C GLN A 73 -6.86 -16.38 -29.67
N GLN A 74 -7.02 -15.32 -30.45
CA GLN A 74 -7.48 -13.98 -30.15
C GLN A 74 -9.01 -13.89 -30.12
N GLU A 75 -9.50 -12.69 -29.74
CA GLU A 75 -10.84 -12.12 -30.03
C GLU A 75 -12.00 -12.69 -29.18
N THR A 76 -12.93 -11.97 -28.54
CA THR A 76 -13.52 -10.63 -28.71
C THR A 76 -14.33 -10.22 -27.45
N VAL A 77 -14.51 -8.90 -27.28
CA VAL A 77 -15.64 -8.12 -26.70
C VAL A 77 -16.78 -8.84 -25.96
N GLY A 78 -17.15 -8.31 -24.76
CA GLY A 78 -18.57 -8.12 -24.40
C GLY A 78 -19.08 -8.73 -23.08
N GLU A 79 -19.59 -7.83 -22.22
CA GLU A 79 -20.71 -8.01 -21.28
C GLU A 79 -20.63 -8.94 -20.03
N THR A 80 -21.27 -8.48 -18.95
CA THR A 80 -21.48 -9.13 -17.63
C THR A 80 -22.90 -9.76 -17.58
N PRO A 81 -23.37 -10.44 -16.50
CA PRO A 81 -23.05 -11.73 -15.85
C PRO A 81 -24.17 -12.81 -16.05
N PRO A 82 -24.12 -14.03 -15.46
CA PRO A 82 -24.73 -14.26 -14.12
C PRO A 82 -24.03 -15.33 -13.23
N GLN A 83 -24.29 -15.31 -11.91
CA GLN A 83 -23.99 -16.40 -10.94
C GLN A 83 -25.00 -17.57 -11.10
N PRO A 84 -24.74 -18.81 -10.58
CA PRO A 84 -25.09 -19.16 -9.18
C PRO A 84 -24.21 -20.23 -8.44
N THR A 85 -24.12 -20.06 -7.10
CA THR A 85 -24.27 -20.98 -5.91
C THR A 85 -23.83 -22.49 -6.00
N VAL A 86 -23.31 -23.25 -5.01
CA VAL A 86 -23.46 -23.40 -3.52
C VAL A 86 -22.25 -24.28 -3.02
N THR A 87 -21.69 -24.22 -1.79
CA THR A 87 -22.18 -24.99 -0.61
C THR A 87 -21.49 -24.57 0.70
N LYS A 88 -22.33 -24.40 1.73
CA LYS A 88 -22.05 -23.97 3.11
C LYS A 88 -21.48 -25.11 3.96
N ILE A 89 -20.52 -24.82 4.84
CA ILE A 89 -20.45 -25.45 6.18
C ILE A 89 -20.20 -24.36 7.23
N THR A 90 -21.13 -24.30 8.17
CA THR A 90 -21.27 -23.34 9.27
C THR A 90 -20.30 -23.62 10.42
N ARG A 91 -19.60 -22.60 10.91
CA ARG A 91 -19.32 -22.45 12.36
C ARG A 91 -19.46 -20.98 12.74
N LYS A 92 -20.33 -20.72 13.72
CA LYS A 92 -20.77 -19.41 14.21
C LYS A 92 -20.05 -19.12 15.54
N GLU A 93 -19.66 -17.86 15.76
CA GLU A 93 -19.20 -17.14 16.98
C GLU A 93 -17.92 -16.35 16.70
N THR A 94 -17.83 -15.01 16.84
CA THR A 94 -18.68 -14.00 17.48
C THR A 94 -18.44 -12.64 16.77
N GLN A 95 -19.51 -11.88 16.53
CA GLN A 95 -19.46 -10.59 15.83
C GLN A 95 -19.06 -9.44 16.77
N LEU A 96 -18.09 -8.64 16.35
CA LEU A 96 -18.00 -7.20 16.67
C LEU A 96 -17.80 -6.39 15.37
N PRO A 97 -18.29 -5.15 15.29
CA PRO A 97 -18.66 -4.54 14.02
C PRO A 97 -17.54 -3.65 13.43
N LYS A 98 -17.68 -3.38 12.11
CA LYS A 98 -17.10 -2.28 11.31
C LYS A 98 -15.84 -2.60 10.48
N THR A 99 -16.00 -2.31 9.18
CA THR A 99 -15.08 -1.72 8.17
C THR A 99 -15.05 -2.59 6.90
N PRO A 100 -15.24 -2.03 5.68
CA PRO A 100 -15.10 -2.80 4.44
C PRO A 100 -13.63 -3.21 4.31
N GLN A 101 -13.35 -4.51 4.45
CA GLN A 101 -12.01 -5.06 4.30
C GLN A 101 -11.62 -4.94 2.82
N LEU A 102 -10.75 -3.98 2.48
CA LEU A 102 -10.14 -3.86 1.15
C LEU A 102 -9.56 -5.21 0.72
N SER A 103 -9.71 -5.57 -0.56
CA SER A 103 -9.18 -6.83 -1.10
C SER A 103 -7.66 -6.88 -0.91
N GLN A 104 -7.08 -8.07 -0.78
CA GLN A 104 -5.63 -8.25 -0.62
C GLN A 104 -4.83 -7.57 -1.76
N ILE A 105 -5.42 -7.50 -2.95
CA ILE A 105 -4.89 -6.79 -4.12
C ILE A 105 -4.86 -5.27 -3.87
N ASP A 106 -5.93 -4.70 -3.32
CA ASP A 106 -6.04 -3.27 -3.03
C ASP A 106 -5.05 -2.85 -1.94
N GLN A 107 -4.87 -3.69 -0.91
CA GLN A 107 -3.89 -3.46 0.13
C GLN A 107 -2.46 -3.45 -0.43
N GLN A 108 -2.14 -4.36 -1.34
CA GLN A 108 -0.83 -4.41 -1.98
C GLN A 108 -0.59 -3.20 -2.91
N LEU A 109 -1.61 -2.80 -3.68
CA LEU A 109 -1.57 -1.60 -4.50
C LEU A 109 -1.38 -0.33 -3.65
N LYS A 110 -2.08 -0.26 -2.51
CA LYS A 110 -1.97 0.85 -1.54
C LYS A 110 -0.54 0.94 -0.99
N TRP A 111 0.04 -0.18 -0.57
CA TRP A 111 1.40 -0.20 -0.03
C TRP A 111 2.46 0.24 -1.06
N SER A 112 2.41 -0.29 -2.28
CA SER A 112 3.36 0.07 -3.35
C SER A 112 3.25 1.55 -3.73
N SER A 113 2.00 2.04 -3.81
CA SER A 113 1.73 3.43 -4.15
C SER A 113 2.18 4.39 -3.04
N TYR A 114 2.05 4.04 -1.77
CA TYR A 114 2.60 4.85 -0.67
C TYR A 114 4.11 4.91 -0.67
N GLN A 115 4.79 3.80 -0.92
CA GLN A 115 6.25 3.79 -1.07
C GLN A 115 6.67 4.74 -2.18
N GLN A 116 5.98 4.70 -3.32
CA GLN A 116 6.23 5.59 -4.44
C GLN A 116 5.94 7.06 -4.09
N LEU A 117 4.84 7.34 -3.38
CA LEU A 117 4.49 8.68 -2.92
C LEU A 117 5.59 9.26 -2.02
N GLN A 118 6.08 8.49 -1.05
CA GLN A 118 7.15 8.91 -0.15
C GLN A 118 8.43 9.28 -0.90
N GLN A 119 8.82 8.49 -1.90
CA GLN A 119 9.96 8.81 -2.76
C GLN A 119 9.71 10.11 -3.53
N LEU A 120 8.53 10.29 -4.14
CA LEU A 120 8.20 11.50 -4.89
C LEU A 120 8.23 12.75 -4.02
N LEU A 121 7.71 12.69 -2.79
CA LEU A 121 7.74 13.79 -1.84
C LEU A 121 9.18 14.09 -1.37
N LYS A 122 10.00 13.05 -1.14
CA LYS A 122 11.43 13.19 -0.79
C LYS A 122 12.21 13.95 -1.88
N TYR A 123 11.97 13.62 -3.14
CA TYR A 123 12.60 14.29 -4.29
C TYR A 123 11.86 15.55 -4.76
N ARG A 124 10.92 16.08 -3.95
CA ARG A 124 10.10 17.27 -4.26
C ARG A 124 9.39 17.22 -5.61
N ARG A 125 9.07 16.03 -6.10
CA ARG A 125 8.33 15.78 -7.35
C ARG A 125 6.82 15.84 -7.12
N PHE A 126 6.36 16.95 -6.56
CA PHE A 126 4.99 17.10 -6.05
C PHE A 126 3.91 16.96 -7.12
N ALA A 127 4.11 17.43 -8.35
CA ALA A 127 3.14 17.25 -9.43
C ALA A 127 2.84 15.77 -9.70
N ARG A 128 3.89 14.92 -9.68
CA ARG A 128 3.75 13.47 -9.83
C ARG A 128 3.14 12.83 -8.57
N ALA A 129 3.52 13.33 -7.40
CA ALA A 129 2.95 12.87 -6.12
C ALA A 129 1.43 13.11 -6.07
N ILE A 130 0.97 14.30 -6.49
CA ILE A 130 -0.44 14.67 -6.56
C ILE A 130 -1.19 13.79 -7.55
N ALA A 131 -0.66 13.60 -8.77
CA ALA A 131 -1.30 12.74 -9.76
C ALA A 131 -1.45 11.29 -9.27
N LEU A 132 -0.41 10.76 -8.61
CA LEU A 132 -0.43 9.41 -8.04
C LEU A 132 -1.49 9.27 -6.94
N ILE A 133 -1.56 10.21 -6.00
CA ILE A 133 -2.51 10.13 -4.89
C ILE A 133 -3.95 10.41 -5.33
N GLU A 134 -4.15 11.27 -6.33
CA GLU A 134 -5.47 11.48 -6.94
C GLU A 134 -5.97 10.22 -7.65
N GLY A 135 -5.09 9.52 -8.38
CA GLY A 135 -5.43 8.24 -9.00
C GLY A 135 -5.78 7.16 -7.97
N LEU A 136 -5.05 7.11 -6.85
CA LEU A 136 -5.40 6.25 -5.71
C LEU A 136 -6.74 6.62 -5.08
N ALA A 137 -7.01 7.91 -4.88
CA ALA A 137 -8.24 8.40 -4.27
C ALA A 137 -9.48 8.07 -5.11
N GLN A 138 -9.35 8.01 -6.44
CA GLN A 138 -10.44 7.55 -7.32
C GLN A 138 -10.77 6.06 -7.13
N ARG A 139 -9.75 5.22 -6.91
CA ARG A 139 -9.92 3.78 -6.70
C ARG A 139 -10.36 3.46 -5.28
N LEU A 140 -9.87 4.20 -4.30
CA LEU A 140 -10.08 3.97 -2.87
C LEU A 140 -10.66 5.22 -2.17
N PRO A 141 -11.85 5.73 -2.58
CA PRO A 141 -12.38 7.00 -2.08
C PRO A 141 -12.83 6.95 -0.61
N GLN A 142 -13.10 5.74 -0.09
CA GLN A 142 -13.54 5.50 1.28
C GLN A 142 -12.38 5.23 2.24
N ASP A 143 -11.14 5.16 1.74
CA ASP A 143 -9.99 4.84 2.57
C ASP A 143 -9.47 6.11 3.29
N PRO A 144 -9.44 6.12 4.64
CA PRO A 144 -9.03 7.28 5.41
C PRO A 144 -7.53 7.60 5.22
N GLU A 145 -6.68 6.60 5.00
CA GLU A 145 -5.24 6.84 4.80
C GLU A 145 -5.00 7.52 3.45
N VAL A 146 -5.70 7.10 2.39
CA VAL A 146 -5.57 7.72 1.06
C VAL A 146 -5.97 9.20 1.13
N ARG A 147 -7.07 9.49 1.82
CA ARG A 147 -7.54 10.85 2.09
C ARG A 147 -6.51 11.67 2.88
N GLN A 148 -5.94 11.10 3.94
CA GLN A 148 -4.92 11.76 4.76
C GLN A 148 -3.66 12.07 3.94
N TRP A 149 -3.16 11.09 3.17
CA TRP A 149 -1.99 11.27 2.31
C TRP A 149 -2.23 12.29 1.19
N GLN A 150 -3.44 12.34 0.64
CA GLN A 150 -3.84 13.37 -0.33
C GLN A 150 -3.79 14.76 0.30
N ALA A 151 -4.32 14.90 1.52
CA ALA A 151 -4.30 16.17 2.24
C ALA A 151 -2.87 16.63 2.58
N ILE A 152 -2.00 15.70 3.02
CA ILE A 152 -0.57 15.96 3.25
C ILE A 152 0.13 16.39 1.96
N ALA A 153 -0.12 15.71 0.84
CA ALA A 153 0.48 16.06 -0.44
C ALA A 153 0.10 17.48 -0.89
N TYR A 154 -1.17 17.86 -0.76
CA TYR A 154 -1.61 19.24 -1.04
C TYR A 154 -0.99 20.27 -0.10
N GLN A 155 -0.87 19.94 1.18
CA GLN A 155 -0.26 20.81 2.18
C GLN A 155 1.24 21.04 1.89
N GLN A 156 1.98 19.97 1.60
CA GLN A 156 3.40 20.04 1.28
C GLN A 156 3.66 20.79 -0.05
N TRP A 157 2.76 20.62 -1.04
CA TRP A 157 2.81 21.41 -2.26
C TRP A 157 2.49 22.89 -2.01
N GLY A 158 1.50 23.19 -1.16
CA GLY A 158 1.22 24.55 -0.71
C GLY A 158 2.45 25.23 -0.09
N ARG A 159 3.17 24.53 0.80
CA ARG A 159 4.43 25.02 1.38
C ARG A 159 5.50 25.32 0.32
N GLN A 160 5.64 24.43 -0.66
CA GLN A 160 6.58 24.62 -1.75
C GLN A 160 6.21 25.86 -2.60
N LEU A 161 4.93 26.05 -2.90
CA LEU A 161 4.44 27.21 -3.65
C LEU A 161 4.64 28.53 -2.90
N ILE A 162 4.54 28.53 -1.56
CA ILE A 162 4.91 29.68 -0.73
C ILE A 162 6.39 30.02 -0.93
N ALA A 163 7.28 29.01 -0.90
CA ALA A 163 8.70 29.22 -1.14
C ALA A 163 9.00 29.74 -2.56
N GLU A 164 8.20 29.33 -3.55
CA GLU A 164 8.27 29.82 -4.93
C GLU A 164 7.55 31.16 -5.16
N LYS A 165 7.04 31.81 -4.09
CA LYS A 165 6.26 33.06 -4.14
C LYS A 165 4.96 32.99 -4.97
N GLN A 166 4.44 31.80 -5.23
CA GLN A 166 3.16 31.58 -5.92
C GLN A 166 2.00 31.57 -4.91
N LEU A 167 1.76 32.71 -4.26
CA LEU A 167 0.89 32.81 -3.07
C LEU A 167 -0.57 32.44 -3.37
N ASP A 168 -1.12 32.84 -4.52
CA ASP A 168 -2.50 32.50 -4.89
C ASP A 168 -2.71 30.99 -5.02
N LYS A 169 -1.77 30.32 -5.70
CA LYS A 169 -1.82 28.87 -5.86
C LYS A 169 -1.63 28.17 -4.53
N ALA A 170 -0.69 28.64 -3.70
CA ALA A 170 -0.47 28.10 -2.36
C ALA A 170 -1.77 28.12 -1.54
N ARG A 171 -2.48 29.26 -1.54
CA ARG A 171 -3.75 29.42 -0.83
C ARG A 171 -4.82 28.44 -1.29
N ILE A 172 -4.91 28.17 -2.60
CA ILE A 172 -5.85 27.20 -3.17
C ILE A 172 -5.53 25.78 -2.67
N TYR A 173 -4.27 25.36 -2.72
CA TYR A 173 -3.88 24.00 -2.31
C TYR A 173 -3.98 23.78 -0.81
N LEU A 174 -3.64 24.78 0.01
CA LEU A 174 -3.84 24.71 1.47
C LEU A 174 -5.32 24.57 1.84
N LYS A 175 -6.22 25.31 1.17
CA LYS A 175 -7.67 25.13 1.34
C LYS A 175 -8.15 23.74 0.90
N LYS A 176 -7.61 23.22 -0.21
CA LYS A 176 -7.89 21.85 -0.66
C LYS A 176 -7.49 20.83 0.40
N ALA A 177 -6.30 20.96 1.00
CA ALA A 177 -5.84 20.06 2.05
C ALA A 177 -6.84 19.96 3.22
N LEU A 178 -7.34 21.09 3.72
CA LEU A 178 -8.35 21.13 4.79
C LEU A 178 -9.69 20.50 4.39
N LYS A 179 -10.11 20.69 3.13
CA LYS A 179 -11.34 20.10 2.62
C LYS A 179 -11.23 18.59 2.45
N THR A 180 -10.05 18.09 2.08
CA THR A 180 -9.81 16.67 1.90
C THR A 180 -9.93 15.91 3.22
N ASP A 181 -9.32 16.41 4.30
CA ASP A 181 -9.36 15.74 5.61
C ASP A 181 -9.81 16.69 6.76
N PRO A 182 -11.13 16.93 6.90
CA PRO A 182 -11.65 17.89 7.87
C PRO A 182 -11.51 17.45 9.34
N HIS A 183 -11.33 16.16 9.60
CA HIS A 183 -11.32 15.61 10.96
C HIS A 183 -9.93 15.59 11.58
N ASN A 184 -8.89 15.90 10.80
CA ASN A 184 -7.52 15.86 11.24
C ASN A 184 -7.06 17.20 11.82
N ARG A 185 -7.13 17.29 13.15
CA ARG A 185 -6.72 18.49 13.92
C ARG A 185 -5.25 18.84 13.72
N SER A 186 -4.38 17.84 13.61
CA SER A 186 -2.93 18.06 13.43
C SER A 186 -2.63 18.70 12.08
N LEU A 187 -3.25 18.19 11.01
CA LEU A 187 -3.16 18.81 9.68
C LEU A 187 -3.66 20.26 9.71
N TRP A 188 -4.80 20.49 10.38
CA TRP A 188 -5.37 21.82 10.53
C TRP A 188 -4.37 22.80 11.17
N ALA A 189 -3.73 22.41 12.26
CA ALA A 189 -2.73 23.24 12.94
C ALA A 189 -1.48 23.51 12.09
N GLU A 190 -1.07 22.57 11.24
CA GLU A 190 0.04 22.75 10.30
C GLU A 190 -0.32 23.71 9.15
N VAL A 191 -1.50 23.54 8.56
CA VAL A 191 -1.99 24.38 7.46
C VAL A 191 -2.26 25.81 7.94
N GLU A 192 -2.80 25.97 9.14
CA GLU A 192 -2.99 27.27 9.78
C GLU A 192 -1.66 28.03 9.95
N ARG A 193 -0.60 27.32 10.38
CA ARG A 193 0.76 27.89 10.42
C ARG A 193 1.26 28.29 9.03
N ASP A 194 0.92 27.52 8.01
CA ASP A 194 1.29 27.85 6.63
C ASP A 194 0.52 29.06 6.08
N PHE A 195 -0.75 29.24 6.45
CA PHE A 195 -1.50 30.46 6.13
C PHE A 195 -0.91 31.69 6.80
N ARG A 196 -0.53 31.62 8.08
CA ARG A 196 0.15 32.73 8.76
C ARG A 196 1.46 33.10 8.08
N ARG A 197 2.23 32.10 7.64
CA ARG A 197 3.46 32.35 6.86
C ARG A 197 3.14 33.05 5.54
N LEU A 198 2.05 32.67 4.88
CA LEU A 198 1.59 33.31 3.65
C LEU A 198 1.20 34.77 3.89
N GLU A 199 0.53 35.09 4.99
CA GLU A 199 0.17 36.46 5.38
C GLU A 199 1.38 37.33 5.70
N GLN A 200 2.44 36.78 6.30
CA GLN A 200 3.70 37.50 6.56
C GLN A 200 4.48 37.89 5.29
N LEU A 201 4.14 37.31 4.14
CA LEU A 201 4.77 37.60 2.85
C LEU A 201 3.98 38.62 2.01
N PHE A 202 2.79 39.03 2.50
CA PHE A 202 2.01 40.16 1.99
C PHE A 202 2.40 41.45 2.73
#